data_AF-A0AA50QDK4-F1
#
_entry.id   AF-A0AA50QDK4-F1
#
_cell.length_a   1.000
_cell.length_b   1.000
_cell.length_c   1.000
_cell.angle_alpha   90.00
_cell.angle_beta   90.00
_cell.angle_gamma   90.00
#
_symmetry.space_group_name_H-M   'P 1'
#
loop_
_entity.id
_entity.type
_entity.pdbx_description
1 polymer ?
#
loop_
_entity_poly.entity_id
_entity_poly.type
_entity_poly.pdbx_seq_one_letter_code
_entity_poly.pdbx_strand_id
1 'polypeptide(L)'
;MARFKQKTLALALAGIITTQLAACGTIFYPERKGQRSGRIDPVVAIANGVGLLFFLVPGVIAFAVDFSNGTIYLPGGRAEHPPELTPEGINRTLYAATGQEVDWTQQNITVTSLHGDDSLTGFALRPAQG
;
A
#
# COMPACT_ATOMS: atom_id res chain seq x y z
N MET A 1 45.41 2.91 -17.12
CA MET A 1 44.16 2.19 -17.46
C MET A 1 43.62 1.33 -16.31
N ALA A 2 44.45 0.64 -15.52
CA ALA A 2 43.99 -0.24 -14.42
C ALA A 2 43.18 0.47 -13.31
N ARG A 3 43.60 1.66 -12.85
CA ARG A 3 42.87 2.43 -11.82
C ARG A 3 41.48 2.92 -12.27
N PHE A 4 41.29 3.16 -13.57
CA PHE A 4 40.01 3.63 -14.10
C PHE A 4 38.99 2.50 -14.16
N LYS A 5 39.43 1.28 -14.52
CA LYS A 5 38.63 0.03 -14.45
C LYS A 5 38.27 -0.37 -13.02
N GLN A 6 39.20 -0.23 -12.06
CA GLN A 6 38.89 -0.52 -10.65
C GLN A 6 37.88 0.47 -10.05
N LYS A 7 37.98 1.76 -10.39
CA LYS A 7 37.01 2.78 -9.94
C LYS A 7 35.61 2.57 -10.53
N THR A 8 35.51 2.18 -11.81
CA THR A 8 34.22 1.87 -12.45
C THR A 8 33.61 0.58 -11.90
N LEU A 9 34.43 -0.45 -11.65
CA LEU A 9 33.97 -1.68 -11.00
C LEU A 9 33.45 -1.41 -9.58
N ALA A 10 34.20 -0.62 -8.79
CA ALA A 10 33.78 -0.25 -7.44
C ALA A 10 32.48 0.57 -7.43
N LEU A 11 32.32 1.49 -8.39
CA LEU A 11 31.10 2.28 -8.54
C LEU A 11 29.90 1.42 -8.96
N ALA A 12 30.11 0.45 -9.85
CA ALA A 12 29.07 -0.50 -10.25
C ALA A 12 28.67 -1.42 -9.08
N LEU A 13 29.62 -1.95 -8.32
CA LEU A 13 29.33 -2.73 -7.11
C LEU A 13 28.63 -1.90 -6.04
N ALA A 14 29.04 -0.65 -5.82
CA ALA A 14 28.35 0.26 -4.92
C ALA A 14 26.92 0.56 -5.40
N GLY A 15 26.72 0.71 -6.71
CA GLY A 15 25.40 0.83 -7.35
C GLY A 15 24.50 -0.40 -7.12
N ILE A 16 25.05 -1.60 -7.25
CA ILE A 16 24.31 -2.85 -7.03
C ILE A 16 23.96 -3.02 -5.55
N ILE A 17 24.90 -2.75 -4.64
CA ILE A 17 24.66 -2.81 -3.20
C ILE A 17 23.60 -1.77 -2.81
N THR A 18 23.67 -0.55 -3.35
CA THR A 18 22.66 0.49 -3.08
C THR A 18 21.28 0.13 -3.64
N THR A 19 21.17 -0.56 -4.78
CA THR A 19 19.87 -1.09 -5.24
C THR A 19 19.30 -2.19 -4.34
N GLN A 20 20.15 -2.99 -3.69
CA GLN A 20 19.69 -3.96 -2.68
C GLN A 20 19.19 -3.24 -1.40
N LEU A 21 19.67 -2.03 -1.12
CA LEU A 21 19.20 -1.16 -0.03
C LEU A 21 18.09 -0.19 -0.44
N ALA A 22 17.82 -0.02 -1.74
CA ALA A 22 16.87 0.96 -2.29
C ALA A 22 15.40 0.66 -1.97
N ALA A 23 15.12 -0.50 -1.36
CA ALA A 23 13.81 -0.85 -0.85
C ALA A 23 13.63 -0.24 0.56
N CYS A 24 13.87 1.06 0.71
CA CYS A 24 13.87 1.74 2.00
C CYS A 24 12.51 1.54 2.69
N GLY A 25 11.41 1.74 1.98
CA GLY A 25 10.07 1.44 2.52
C GLY A 25 9.90 -0.03 2.86
N THR A 26 10.39 -0.93 2.01
CA THR A 26 10.31 -2.39 2.20
C THR A 26 11.12 -2.89 3.41
N ILE A 27 12.25 -2.24 3.73
CA ILE A 27 13.14 -2.56 4.84
C ILE A 27 12.63 -1.93 6.14
N PHE A 28 12.28 -0.65 6.12
CA PHE A 28 11.83 0.08 7.31
C PHE A 28 10.39 -0.25 7.69
N TYR A 29 9.56 -0.61 6.71
CA TYR A 29 8.13 -0.82 6.88
C TYR A 29 7.63 -2.09 6.16
N PRO A 30 8.17 -3.27 6.48
CA PRO A 30 7.78 -4.53 5.84
C PRO A 30 6.30 -4.90 6.07
N GLU A 31 5.68 -4.37 7.12
CA GLU A 31 4.27 -4.57 7.46
C GLU A 31 3.30 -3.94 6.44
N ARG A 32 3.78 -3.01 5.61
CA ARG A 32 2.98 -2.31 4.59
C ARG A 32 2.96 -3.04 3.24
N LYS A 33 3.60 -4.21 3.17
CA LYS A 33 3.66 -5.00 1.93
C LYS A 33 2.27 -5.45 1.49
N GLY A 34 2.00 -5.30 0.19
CA GLY A 34 0.71 -5.68 -0.41
C GLY A 34 -0.33 -4.56 -0.44
N GLN A 35 0.00 -3.35 0.05
CA GLN A 35 -0.86 -2.18 -0.16
C GLN A 35 -0.94 -1.84 -1.66
N ARG A 36 -2.15 -1.82 -2.20
CA ARG A 36 -2.40 -1.59 -3.64
C ARG A 36 -2.51 -0.10 -4.00
N SER A 37 -2.91 0.73 -3.04
CA SER A 37 -3.13 2.16 -3.20
C SER A 37 -3.26 2.81 -1.82
N GLY A 38 -2.97 4.10 -1.72
CA GLY A 38 -3.10 4.87 -0.49
C GLY A 38 -2.34 6.19 -0.57
N ARG A 39 -2.38 6.96 0.51
CA ARG A 39 -1.60 8.18 0.63
C ARG A 39 -0.11 7.85 0.64
N ILE A 40 0.69 8.55 -0.17
CA ILE A 40 2.14 8.36 -0.22
C ILE A 40 2.77 8.79 1.11
N ASP A 41 3.65 7.94 1.66
CA ASP A 41 4.49 8.27 2.81
C ASP A 41 5.58 9.26 2.37
N PRO A 42 5.54 10.52 2.85
CA PRO A 42 6.51 11.53 2.45
C PRO A 42 7.94 11.15 2.85
N VAL A 43 8.15 10.38 3.93
CA VAL A 43 9.48 9.96 4.36
C VAL A 43 10.10 9.02 3.33
N VAL A 44 9.35 8.00 2.89
CA VAL A 44 9.81 7.04 1.88
C VAL A 44 9.99 7.73 0.52
N ALA A 45 9.05 8.60 0.13
CA ALA A 45 9.14 9.34 -1.14
C ALA A 45 10.33 10.30 -1.18
N ILE A 46 10.64 11.01 -0.09
CA ILE A 46 11.81 11.88 0.00
C ILE A 46 13.10 11.05 -0.07
N ALA A 47 13.17 9.93 0.65
CA ALA A 47 14.35 9.05 0.61
C ALA A 47 14.64 8.54 -0.82
N ASN A 48 13.60 8.08 -1.53
CA ASN A 48 13.72 7.65 -2.92
C ASN A 48 14.04 8.83 -3.86
N GLY A 49 13.48 10.02 -3.58
CA GLY A 49 13.77 11.26 -4.30
C GLY A 49 15.22 11.74 -4.15
N VAL A 50 15.82 11.59 -2.97
CA VAL A 50 17.25 11.85 -2.76
C VAL A 50 18.10 10.89 -3.60
N GLY A 51 17.74 9.60 -3.61
CA GLY A 51 18.38 8.61 -4.49
C GLY A 51 18.27 9.00 -5.96
N LEU A 52 17.10 9.45 -6.40
CA LEU A 52 16.83 9.90 -7.77
C LEU A 52 17.64 11.14 -8.16
N LEU A 53 17.83 12.08 -7.22
CA LEU A 53 18.54 13.34 -7.46
C LEU A 53 20.05 13.12 -7.70
N PHE A 54 20.68 12.25 -6.92
CA PHE A 54 22.13 12.00 -7.01
C PHE A 54 22.48 10.83 -7.94
N PHE A 55 21.58 9.86 -8.11
CA PHE A 55 21.79 8.66 -8.92
C PHE A 55 20.48 8.21 -9.59
N LEU A 56 20.27 8.68 -10.83
CA LEU A 56 19.03 8.46 -11.56
C LEU A 56 18.58 6.98 -11.60
N VAL A 57 19.48 6.08 -12.02
CA VAL A 57 19.15 4.65 -12.18
C VAL A 57 18.78 4.00 -10.84
N PRO A 58 19.61 4.08 -9.78
CA PRO A 58 19.23 3.60 -8.45
C PRO A 58 17.94 4.21 -7.89
N GLY A 59 17.72 5.51 -8.09
CA GLY A 59 16.52 6.20 -7.58
C GLY A 59 15.22 5.78 -8.26
N VAL A 60 15.23 5.56 -9.58
CA VAL A 60 14.06 5.01 -10.29
C VAL A 60 13.75 3.60 -9.80
N ILE A 61 14.79 2.77 -9.59
CA ILE A 61 14.62 1.41 -9.07
C ILE A 61 14.01 1.44 -7.66
N ALA A 62 14.47 2.35 -6.78
CA ALA A 62 13.92 2.52 -5.42
C ALA A 62 12.41 2.78 -5.44
N PHE A 63 11.99 3.75 -6.27
CA PHE A 63 10.58 4.04 -6.47
C PHE A 63 9.81 2.82 -7.00
N ALA A 64 10.32 2.16 -8.03
CA ALA A 64 9.65 1.00 -8.62
C ALA A 64 9.42 -0.11 -7.59
N VAL A 65 10.41 -0.41 -6.74
CA VAL A 65 10.33 -1.45 -5.72
C VAL A 65 9.36 -1.08 -4.59
N ASP A 66 9.41 0.15 -4.08
CA ASP A 66 8.51 0.56 -3.00
C ASP A 66 7.06 0.74 -3.50
N PHE A 67 6.84 1.10 -4.77
CA PHE A 67 5.53 1.07 -5.41
C PHE A 67 5.03 -0.36 -5.64
N SER A 68 5.87 -1.28 -6.15
CA SER A 68 5.47 -2.66 -6.43
C SER A 68 5.15 -3.44 -5.14
N ASN A 69 5.90 -3.16 -4.08
CA ASN A 69 5.68 -3.77 -2.78
C ASN A 69 4.56 -3.09 -2.00
N GLY A 70 4.15 -1.88 -2.37
CA GLY A 70 3.16 -1.08 -1.66
C GLY A 70 3.69 -0.35 -0.43
N THR A 71 4.99 -0.42 -0.16
CA THR A 71 5.64 0.15 1.04
C THR A 71 5.86 1.65 0.95
N ILE A 72 5.65 2.26 -0.22
CA ILE A 72 5.61 3.72 -0.38
C ILE A 72 4.34 4.35 0.18
N TYR A 73 3.31 3.57 0.48
CA TYR A 73 2.05 4.07 1.01
C TYR A 73 2.05 4.09 2.54
N LEU A 74 1.25 4.97 3.11
CA LEU A 74 0.99 5.03 4.56
C LEU A 74 0.10 3.84 4.98
N PRO A 75 0.33 3.27 6.18
CA PRO A 75 -0.53 2.21 6.72
C PRO A 75 -1.94 2.75 6.96
N GLY A 76 -2.96 1.92 6.73
CA GLY A 76 -4.35 2.35 6.86
C GLY A 76 -4.82 3.31 5.76
N GLY A 77 -4.03 3.44 4.68
CA GLY A 77 -4.47 4.05 3.43
C GLY A 77 -5.69 3.31 2.90
N ARG A 78 -6.87 3.72 3.36
CA ARG A 78 -8.11 3.53 2.63
C ARG A 78 -7.79 3.97 1.21
N ALA A 79 -8.10 3.13 0.22
CA ALA A 79 -8.01 3.56 -1.16
C ALA A 79 -8.63 4.97 -1.21
N GLU A 80 -7.94 5.96 -1.78
CA GLU A 80 -8.52 7.29 -1.95
C GLU A 80 -9.76 7.25 -2.86
N HIS A 81 -10.06 6.08 -3.43
CA HIS A 81 -11.42 5.69 -3.77
C HIS A 81 -12.23 5.42 -2.50
N PRO A 82 -13.13 6.33 -2.06
CA PRO A 82 -14.20 5.94 -1.16
C PRO A 82 -14.79 4.64 -1.71
N PRO A 83 -14.99 3.61 -0.87
CA PRO A 83 -15.54 2.35 -1.34
C PRO A 83 -16.79 2.70 -2.13
N GLU A 84 -16.75 2.39 -3.43
CA GLU A 84 -17.91 2.62 -4.26
C GLU A 84 -19.01 1.80 -3.61
N LEU A 85 -20.05 2.50 -3.11
CA LEU A 85 -21.16 1.91 -2.36
C LEU A 85 -22.10 1.20 -3.34
N THR A 86 -21.51 0.40 -4.22
CA THR A 86 -22.19 -0.54 -5.09
C THR A 86 -22.23 -1.91 -4.42
N PRO A 87 -23.24 -2.72 -4.72
CA PRO A 87 -23.32 -4.10 -4.25
C PRO A 87 -22.00 -4.86 -4.49
N GLU A 88 -21.38 -4.66 -5.64
CA GLU A 88 -20.11 -5.31 -6.01
C GLU A 88 -18.93 -4.80 -5.18
N GLY A 89 -18.88 -3.50 -4.88
CA GLY A 89 -17.86 -2.90 -4.02
C GLY A 89 -17.91 -3.44 -2.59
N ILE A 90 -19.13 -3.55 -2.05
CA ILE A 90 -19.35 -4.13 -0.72
C ILE A 90 -19.04 -5.63 -0.71
N ASN A 91 -19.40 -6.36 -1.77
CA ASN A 91 -19.09 -7.80 -1.84
C ASN A 91 -17.58 -8.07 -1.87
N ARG A 92 -16.83 -7.26 -2.62
CA ARG A 92 -15.35 -7.34 -2.66
C ARG A 92 -14.71 -7.13 -1.29
N THR A 93 -15.24 -6.18 -0.51
CA THR A 93 -14.70 -5.89 0.83
C THR A 93 -15.09 -6.96 1.84
N LEU A 94 -16.32 -7.48 1.78
CA LEU A 94 -16.75 -8.62 2.60
C LEU A 94 -15.95 -9.89 2.29
N TYR A 95 -15.77 -10.23 1.01
CA TYR A 95 -15.00 -11.40 0.60
C TYR A 95 -13.53 -11.31 1.04
N ALA A 96 -12.90 -10.15 0.93
CA ALA A 96 -11.51 -9.98 1.36
C ALA A 96 -11.33 -10.16 2.89
N ALA A 97 -12.33 -9.77 3.69
CA ALA A 97 -12.27 -9.85 5.15
C ALA A 97 -12.74 -11.20 5.71
N THR A 98 -13.70 -11.85 5.03
CA THR A 98 -14.44 -13.01 5.56
C THR A 98 -14.37 -14.25 4.68
N GLY A 99 -13.98 -14.12 3.41
CA GLY A 99 -14.03 -15.18 2.40
C GLY A 99 -15.44 -15.51 1.89
N GLN A 100 -16.45 -14.72 2.25
CA GLN A 100 -17.85 -14.95 1.86
C GLN A 100 -18.33 -13.91 0.85
N GLU A 101 -19.16 -14.35 -0.10
CA GLU A 101 -19.90 -13.46 -1.01
C GLU A 101 -21.37 -13.37 -0.59
N VAL A 102 -21.93 -12.17 -0.71
CA VAL A 102 -23.34 -11.85 -0.46
C VAL A 102 -24.07 -11.76 -1.78
N ASP A 103 -25.16 -12.52 -1.90
CA ASP A 103 -26.09 -12.45 -3.02
C ASP A 103 -27.12 -11.34 -2.77
N TRP A 104 -26.98 -10.25 -3.51
CA TRP A 104 -27.83 -9.06 -3.38
C TRP A 104 -29.24 -9.22 -3.98
N THR A 105 -29.50 -10.33 -4.68
CA THR A 105 -30.84 -10.62 -5.24
C THR A 105 -31.78 -11.22 -4.20
N GLN A 106 -31.24 -11.62 -3.04
CA GLN A 106 -32.02 -12.17 -1.94
C GLN A 106 -32.87 -11.09 -1.29
N GLN A 107 -34.10 -11.45 -0.92
CA GLN A 107 -35.09 -10.52 -0.38
C GLN A 107 -34.81 -10.09 1.06
N ASN A 108 -33.86 -10.74 1.76
CA ASN A 108 -33.55 -10.40 3.14
C ASN A 108 -32.06 -10.60 3.44
N ILE A 109 -31.40 -9.55 3.93
CA ILE A 109 -30.00 -9.57 4.38
C ILE A 109 -30.00 -9.09 5.84
N THR A 110 -29.71 -10.00 6.77
CA THR A 110 -29.69 -9.69 8.20
C THR A 110 -28.27 -9.38 8.66
N VAL A 111 -28.07 -8.20 9.25
CA VAL A 111 -26.78 -7.82 9.86
C VAL A 111 -26.78 -8.26 11.32
N THR A 112 -25.98 -9.27 11.64
CA THR A 112 -25.94 -9.88 12.99
C THR A 112 -24.95 -9.16 13.93
N SER A 113 -23.89 -8.56 13.40
CA SER A 113 -22.94 -7.78 14.18
C SER A 113 -22.30 -6.67 13.34
N LEU A 114 -22.09 -5.51 13.98
CA LEU A 114 -21.33 -4.39 13.41
C LEU A 114 -20.21 -4.06 14.40
N HIS A 115 -18.96 -4.20 13.95
CA HIS A 115 -17.80 -3.74 14.69
C HIS A 115 -17.43 -2.36 14.13
N GLY A 116 -17.83 -1.31 14.83
CA GLY A 116 -17.48 0.07 14.49
C GLY A 116 -16.32 0.53 15.35
N ASP A 117 -15.32 1.16 14.73
CA ASP A 117 -14.42 2.06 15.44
C ASP A 117 -15.22 3.33 15.82
N ASP A 118 -14.88 3.99 16.93
CA ASP A 118 -15.59 5.09 17.64
C ASP A 118 -16.11 6.30 16.80
N SER A 119 -15.92 6.27 15.49
CA SER A 119 -16.36 7.22 14.47
C SER A 119 -17.82 7.11 13.99
N LEU A 120 -18.57 6.06 14.36
CA LEU A 120 -20.01 5.91 14.01
C LEU A 120 -20.95 6.60 15.02
N THR A 121 -20.50 7.66 15.68
CA THR A 121 -21.33 8.44 16.60
C THR A 121 -22.28 9.34 15.80
N GLY A 122 -23.57 8.98 15.76
CA GLY A 122 -24.62 9.80 15.12
C GLY A 122 -25.66 9.05 14.30
N PHE A 123 -25.41 7.78 13.95
CA PHE A 123 -26.40 6.94 13.28
C PHE A 123 -27.05 6.00 14.30
N ALA A 124 -28.24 6.36 14.78
CA ALA A 124 -29.07 5.45 15.58
C ALA A 124 -29.66 4.37 14.66
N LEU A 125 -28.98 3.23 14.56
CA LEU A 125 -29.52 2.05 13.88
C LEU A 125 -30.68 1.52 14.71
N ARG A 126 -31.92 1.83 14.30
CA ARG A 126 -33.11 1.18 14.87
C ARG A 126 -33.18 -0.23 14.28
N PRO A 127 -33.24 -1.30 15.10
CA PRO A 127 -33.46 -2.63 14.57
C PRO A 127 -34.78 -2.64 13.80
N ALA A 128 -34.74 -3.14 12.56
CA ALA A 128 -35.95 -3.38 11.78
C ALA A 128 -36.78 -4.43 12.54
N GLN A 129 -37.93 -4.01 13.06
CA GLN A 129 -38.91 -4.92 13.64
C GLN A 129 -39.68 -5.54 12.47
N GLY A 130 -39.34 -6.78 12.12
CA GLY A 130 -39.99 -7.56 11.07
C GLY A 130 -39.62 -9.04 11.19
#